data_AF-A0A0G2BQK1-F1
#
_entry.id   AF-A0A0G2BQK1-F1
#
_cell.length_a   1.000
_cell.length_b   1.000
_cell.length_c   1.000
_cell.angle_alpha   90.00
_cell.angle_beta   90.00
_cell.angle_gamma   90.00
#
_symmetry.space_group_name_H-M   'P 1'
#
loop_
_entity.id
_entity.type
_entity.pdbx_description
1 polymer ?
#
loop_
_entity_poly.entity_id
_entity_poly.type
_entity_poly.pdbx_seq_one_letter_code
_entity_poly.pdbx_strand_id
1 'polypeptide(L)'
;MNLRDKLLSPQKPRHQFHDRESLAWLAAHRPARLPRWHLSVSARQAVASARPWVKYDPAVFTSAAIRDGIHGFRHACRVAIHSVALAAEAGAGSEEKEAAMWAGLLHDCRRKNDNADPRHGLRAGEWLKGRKVLPRGVNHFESAIRFAISVHADPYDKIVALPRYEGFRELTDILKTADALDRFRFPRSDWWFDPRFIRLPANPAVLGFAFDLALLSERAFLEGAGNPGAVLAAWRELSS
;
A
#
# COMPACT_ATOMS: atom_id res chain seq x y z
N MET A 1 -6.59 4.31 25.31
CA MET A 1 -7.26 3.42 24.34
C MET A 1 -6.35 3.21 23.14
N ASN A 2 -5.91 1.97 22.94
CA ASN A 2 -5.08 1.56 21.80
C ASN A 2 -5.89 1.59 20.48
N LEU A 3 -5.22 1.44 19.34
CA LEU A 3 -5.84 1.41 18.01
C LEU A 3 -6.84 0.27 17.88
N ARG A 4 -6.54 -0.93 18.40
CA ARG A 4 -7.46 -2.07 18.33
C ARG A 4 -8.82 -1.74 18.94
N ASP A 5 -8.85 -1.24 20.18
CA ASP A 5 -10.07 -0.83 20.87
C ASP A 5 -10.83 0.25 20.07
N LYS A 6 -10.09 1.23 19.53
CA LYS A 6 -10.64 2.29 18.67
C LYS A 6 -11.31 1.72 17.41
N LEU A 7 -10.73 0.67 16.80
CA LEU A 7 -11.28 0.04 15.59
C LEU A 7 -12.51 -0.83 15.89
N LEU A 8 -12.58 -1.42 17.08
CA LEU A 8 -13.74 -2.19 17.55
C LEU A 8 -14.91 -1.28 17.96
N SER A 9 -14.63 -0.02 18.31
CA SER A 9 -15.65 0.98 18.63
C SER A 9 -16.56 1.31 17.43
N PRO A 10 -17.87 1.55 17.68
CA PRO A 10 -18.77 2.12 16.68
C PRO A 10 -18.27 3.49 16.17
N GLN A 11 -17.77 4.33 17.06
CA GLN A 11 -17.23 5.65 16.75
C GLN A 11 -15.70 5.58 16.67
N LYS A 12 -15.20 5.54 15.43
CA LYS A 12 -13.75 5.50 15.15
C LYS A 12 -13.18 6.91 15.10
N PRO A 13 -12.02 7.16 15.71
CA PRO A 13 -11.38 8.46 15.63
C PRO A 13 -11.04 8.80 14.18
N ARG A 14 -11.11 10.10 13.88
CA ARG A 14 -10.83 10.63 12.55
C ARG A 14 -9.41 10.29 12.07
N HIS A 15 -8.45 10.29 12.99
CA HIS A 15 -7.05 9.97 12.72
C HIS A 15 -6.63 8.81 13.62
N GLN A 16 -5.95 7.84 13.03
CA GLN A 16 -5.66 6.55 13.61
C GLN A 16 -4.16 6.27 13.47
N PHE A 17 -3.55 5.88 14.59
CA PHE A 17 -2.11 5.65 14.69
C PHE A 17 -1.89 4.32 15.38
N HIS A 18 -0.86 3.60 14.94
CA HIS A 18 -0.39 2.43 15.66
C HIS A 18 0.14 2.78 17.05
N ASP A 19 0.05 1.82 17.95
CA ASP A 19 0.62 1.85 19.28
C ASP A 19 1.20 0.48 19.61
N ARG A 20 2.01 0.41 20.69
CA ARG A 20 2.75 -0.79 21.06
C ARG A 20 1.84 -1.97 21.38
N GLU A 21 0.70 -1.74 22.01
CA GLU A 21 -0.25 -2.79 22.39
C GLU A 21 -0.92 -3.39 21.16
N SER A 22 -1.34 -2.53 20.22
CA SER A 22 -1.91 -2.97 18.94
C SER A 22 -0.89 -3.75 18.09
N LEU A 23 0.39 -3.36 18.09
CA LEU A 23 1.44 -4.13 17.41
C LEU A 23 1.77 -5.45 18.11
N ALA A 24 1.74 -5.49 19.45
CA ALA A 24 1.89 -6.73 20.20
C ALA A 24 0.74 -7.70 19.87
N TRP A 25 -0.49 -7.19 19.76
CA TRP A 25 -1.62 -7.98 19.30
C TRP A 25 -1.41 -8.53 17.89
N LEU A 26 -0.99 -7.70 16.92
CA LEU A 26 -0.68 -8.16 15.56
C LEU A 26 0.33 -9.30 15.58
N ALA A 27 1.47 -9.12 16.26
CA ALA A 27 2.51 -10.14 16.36
C ALA A 27 1.99 -11.46 16.94
N ALA A 28 1.18 -11.40 18.00
CA ALA A 28 0.57 -12.58 18.63
C ALA A 28 -0.48 -13.27 17.76
N HIS A 29 -1.07 -12.57 16.78
CA HIS A 29 -2.14 -13.09 15.92
C HIS A 29 -1.68 -13.40 14.50
N ARG A 30 -0.36 -13.43 14.23
CA ARG A 30 0.18 -13.82 12.93
C ARG A 30 -0.48 -15.14 12.48
N PRO A 31 -1.16 -15.19 11.32
CA PRO A 31 -1.87 -16.40 10.93
C PRO A 31 -0.89 -17.57 10.78
N ALA A 32 -1.17 -18.68 11.45
CA ALA A 32 -0.26 -19.84 11.52
C ALA A 32 0.11 -20.42 10.14
N ARG A 33 -0.81 -20.30 9.18
CA ARG A 33 -0.60 -20.74 7.79
C ARG A 33 0.26 -19.80 6.96
N LEU A 34 0.49 -18.55 7.40
CA LEU A 34 1.37 -17.65 6.68
C LEU A 34 2.78 -18.14 6.92
N PRO A 35 3.51 -18.48 5.86
CA PRO A 35 4.81 -19.03 6.09
C PRO A 35 5.81 -17.85 6.28
N ARG A 36 7.04 -18.07 6.78
CA ARG A 36 8.09 -17.03 6.82
C ARG A 36 8.85 -17.03 5.49
N TRP A 37 8.67 -16.01 4.64
CA TRP A 37 9.14 -16.06 3.24
C TRP A 37 9.71 -14.76 2.73
N HIS A 38 10.48 -14.91 1.65
CA HIS A 38 11.15 -13.87 0.89
C HIS A 38 10.51 -13.72 -0.49
N LEU A 39 10.57 -12.50 -1.03
CA LEU A 39 10.26 -12.22 -2.43
C LEU A 39 11.24 -12.95 -3.37
N SER A 40 10.79 -13.23 -4.60
CA SER A 40 11.68 -13.73 -5.65
C SER A 40 12.90 -12.80 -5.86
N VAL A 41 14.01 -13.34 -6.38
CA VAL A 41 15.23 -12.55 -6.63
C VAL A 41 14.94 -11.34 -7.53
N SER A 42 14.15 -11.55 -8.59
CA SER A 42 13.75 -10.48 -9.52
C SER A 42 12.91 -9.41 -8.83
N ALA A 43 11.93 -9.79 -8.00
CA ALA A 43 11.13 -8.85 -7.22
C ALA A 43 11.99 -8.07 -6.20
N ARG A 44 12.92 -8.74 -5.51
CA ARG A 44 13.87 -8.07 -4.59
C ARG A 44 14.72 -7.04 -5.30
N GLN A 45 15.31 -7.39 -6.44
CA GLN A 45 16.13 -6.49 -7.24
C GLN A 45 15.31 -5.30 -7.78
N ALA A 46 14.08 -5.54 -8.22
CA ALA A 46 13.18 -4.50 -8.70
C ALA A 46 12.86 -3.48 -7.60
N VAL A 47 12.46 -3.93 -6.41
CA VAL A 47 12.16 -3.05 -5.26
C VAL A 47 13.42 -2.32 -4.80
N ALA A 48 14.56 -3.01 -4.72
CA ALA A 48 15.83 -2.41 -4.33
C ALA A 48 16.29 -1.32 -5.30
N SER A 49 16.00 -1.46 -6.59
CA SER A 49 16.26 -0.44 -7.61
C SER A 49 15.27 0.72 -7.52
N ALA A 50 13.99 0.42 -7.30
CA ALA A 50 12.91 1.41 -7.26
C ALA A 50 12.99 2.35 -6.03
N ARG A 51 13.38 1.79 -4.86
CA ARG A 51 13.57 2.51 -3.59
C ARG A 51 12.38 3.42 -3.20
N PRO A 52 11.15 2.88 -3.06
CA PRO A 52 9.95 3.69 -2.84
C PRO A 52 10.04 4.63 -1.63
N TRP A 53 10.76 4.24 -0.58
CA TRP A 53 10.97 5.04 0.65
C TRP A 53 11.77 6.35 0.46
N VAL A 54 12.38 6.60 -0.71
CA VAL A 54 13.07 7.89 -1.00
C VAL A 54 12.48 8.68 -2.16
N LYS A 55 11.47 8.14 -2.86
CA LYS A 55 10.93 8.73 -4.11
C LYS A 55 9.76 9.68 -3.89
N TYR A 56 9.23 9.73 -2.67
CA TYR A 56 7.94 10.32 -2.37
C TYR A 56 8.09 11.54 -1.47
N ASP A 57 7.63 12.70 -1.94
CA ASP A 57 7.54 13.92 -1.12
C ASP A 57 6.39 13.78 -0.12
N PRO A 58 6.64 13.75 1.21
CA PRO A 58 5.57 13.66 2.19
C PRO A 58 4.58 14.85 2.19
N ALA A 59 4.91 15.97 1.52
CA ALA A 59 4.02 17.12 1.40
C ALA A 59 2.79 16.89 0.51
N VAL A 60 2.72 15.77 -0.22
CA VAL A 60 1.53 15.44 -1.03
C VAL A 60 0.31 15.06 -0.17
N PHE A 61 0.55 14.60 1.07
CA PHE A 61 -0.50 14.31 2.03
C PHE A 61 -1.25 15.57 2.47
N THR A 62 -2.54 15.45 2.75
CA THR A 62 -3.36 16.62 3.15
C THR A 62 -3.01 17.19 4.52
N SER A 63 -2.37 16.41 5.39
CA SER A 63 -1.93 16.83 6.72
C SER A 63 -0.89 15.86 7.29
N ALA A 64 -0.15 16.31 8.30
CA ALA A 64 0.76 15.46 9.06
C ALA A 64 0.04 14.27 9.74
N ALA A 65 -1.20 14.48 10.21
CA ALA A 65 -1.99 13.43 10.83
C ALA A 65 -2.31 12.28 9.86
N ILE A 66 -2.59 12.57 8.58
CA ILE A 66 -2.75 11.53 7.55
C ILE A 66 -1.41 10.91 7.20
N ARG A 67 -0.37 11.74 7.00
CA ARG A 67 0.98 11.27 6.67
C ARG A 67 1.52 10.25 7.68
N ASP A 68 1.29 10.46 8.96
CA ASP A 68 1.84 9.63 10.03
C ASP A 68 0.87 8.51 10.50
N GLY A 69 -0.39 8.60 10.08
CA GLY A 69 -1.45 7.65 10.40
C GLY A 69 -1.37 6.34 9.62
N ILE A 70 -2.35 5.46 9.85
CA ILE A 70 -2.37 4.10 9.28
C ILE A 70 -2.62 4.04 7.77
N HIS A 71 -3.01 5.14 7.13
CA HIS A 71 -3.11 5.30 5.68
C HIS A 71 -1.99 6.18 5.10
N GLY A 72 -1.00 6.51 5.92
CA GLY A 72 0.02 7.50 5.61
C GLY A 72 1.21 6.96 4.83
N PHE A 73 2.35 7.62 5.01
CA PHE A 73 3.59 7.39 4.27
C PHE A 73 4.03 5.93 4.30
N ARG A 74 4.00 5.30 5.48
CA ARG A 74 4.48 3.93 5.66
C ARG A 74 3.62 2.94 4.87
N HIS A 75 2.30 3.09 4.96
CA HIS A 75 1.34 2.34 4.17
C HIS A 75 1.59 2.53 2.66
N ALA A 76 1.65 3.78 2.18
CA ALA A 76 1.91 4.08 0.78
C ALA A 76 3.21 3.45 0.26
N CYS A 77 4.29 3.47 1.06
CA CYS A 77 5.55 2.83 0.70
C CYS A 77 5.45 1.31 0.67
N ARG A 78 4.76 0.66 1.62
CA ARG A 78 4.56 -0.80 1.59
C ARG A 78 3.71 -1.23 0.41
N VAL A 79 2.64 -0.50 0.10
CA VAL A 79 1.85 -0.71 -1.13
C VAL A 79 2.73 -0.56 -2.36
N ALA A 80 3.59 0.46 -2.43
CA ALA A 80 4.52 0.61 -3.54
C ALA A 80 5.55 -0.54 -3.66
N ILE A 81 6.05 -1.06 -2.53
CA ILE A 81 6.90 -2.27 -2.51
C ILE A 81 6.13 -3.46 -3.10
N HIS A 82 4.90 -3.69 -2.66
CA HIS A 82 4.07 -4.78 -3.18
C HIS A 82 3.73 -4.60 -4.67
N SER A 83 3.41 -3.39 -5.11
CA SER A 83 3.13 -3.09 -6.52
C SER A 83 4.32 -3.40 -7.42
N VAL A 84 5.54 -3.00 -7.01
CA VAL A 84 6.77 -3.29 -7.78
C VAL A 84 7.06 -4.78 -7.79
N ALA A 85 6.90 -5.47 -6.65
CA ALA A 85 7.12 -6.90 -6.55
C ALA A 85 6.15 -7.68 -7.46
N LEU A 86 4.86 -7.38 -7.41
CA LEU A 86 3.83 -8.01 -8.24
C LEU A 86 4.07 -7.74 -9.74
N ALA A 87 4.42 -6.50 -10.11
CA ALA A 87 4.77 -6.17 -11.49
C ALA A 87 6.03 -6.92 -11.97
N ALA A 88 7.04 -7.11 -11.11
CA ALA A 88 8.22 -7.89 -11.43
C ALA A 88 7.92 -9.38 -11.61
N GLU A 89 7.05 -9.96 -10.77
CA GLU A 89 6.60 -11.35 -10.90
C GLU A 89 5.75 -11.58 -12.16
N ALA A 90 5.00 -10.56 -12.60
CA ALA A 90 4.27 -10.57 -13.86
C ALA A 90 5.18 -10.38 -15.11
N GLY A 91 6.50 -10.19 -14.93
CA GLY A 91 7.42 -9.99 -16.04
C GLY A 91 7.36 -8.60 -16.69
N ALA A 92 6.79 -7.60 -16.01
CA ALA A 92 6.65 -6.25 -16.55
C ALA A 92 8.01 -5.59 -16.86
N GLY A 93 8.01 -4.56 -17.71
CA GLY A 93 9.18 -3.73 -17.99
C GLY A 93 9.52 -2.76 -16.86
N SER A 94 10.56 -1.94 -17.05
CA SER A 94 11.00 -0.97 -16.04
C SER A 94 10.01 0.17 -15.83
N GLU A 95 9.39 0.66 -16.90
CA GLU A 95 8.46 1.79 -16.85
C GLU A 95 7.12 1.38 -16.23
N GLU A 96 6.64 0.17 -16.51
CA GLU A 96 5.44 -0.39 -15.88
C GLU A 96 5.62 -0.60 -14.37
N LYS A 97 6.80 -1.10 -13.94
CA LYS A 97 7.14 -1.22 -12.52
C LYS A 97 7.18 0.14 -11.84
N GLU A 98 7.76 1.14 -12.49
CA GLU A 98 7.80 2.50 -11.97
C GLU A 98 6.38 3.11 -11.92
N ALA A 99 5.53 2.88 -12.92
CA ALA A 99 4.13 3.28 -12.90
C ALA A 99 3.36 2.61 -11.74
N ALA A 100 3.56 1.31 -11.51
CA ALA A 100 2.99 0.56 -10.40
C ALA A 100 3.45 1.11 -9.02
N MET A 101 4.74 1.47 -8.90
CA MET A 101 5.27 2.14 -7.72
C MET A 101 4.55 3.47 -7.46
N TRP A 102 4.43 4.33 -8.47
CA TRP A 102 3.79 5.65 -8.32
C TRP A 102 2.30 5.55 -8.02
N ALA A 103 1.61 4.57 -8.61
CA ALA A 103 0.23 4.26 -8.26
C ALA A 103 0.11 3.90 -6.76
N GLY A 104 0.99 3.02 -6.26
CA GLY A 104 1.03 2.65 -4.84
C GLY A 104 1.36 3.81 -3.91
N LEU A 105 2.31 4.66 -4.27
CA LEU A 105 2.72 5.81 -3.47
C LEU A 105 1.61 6.87 -3.34
N LEU A 106 0.82 7.10 -4.39
CA LEU A 106 -0.10 8.23 -4.48
C LEU A 106 -1.56 7.87 -4.17
N HIS A 107 -1.92 6.59 -4.08
CA HIS A 107 -3.34 6.18 -4.02
C HIS A 107 -4.13 6.80 -2.85
N ASP A 108 -3.49 6.96 -1.69
CA ASP A 108 -4.10 7.46 -0.46
C ASP A 108 -3.69 8.90 -0.10
N CYS A 109 -2.92 9.60 -0.95
CA CYS A 109 -2.34 10.90 -0.59
C CYS A 109 -3.38 12.01 -0.32
N ARG A 110 -4.62 11.83 -0.81
CA ARG A 110 -5.71 12.80 -0.67
C ARG A 110 -6.82 12.37 0.28
N ARG A 111 -6.56 11.44 1.20
CA ARG A 111 -7.47 11.15 2.32
C ARG A 111 -7.67 12.39 3.19
N LYS A 112 -8.87 12.55 3.76
CA LYS A 112 -9.19 13.58 4.76
C LYS A 112 -9.17 13.02 6.18
N ASN A 113 -9.34 11.70 6.32
CA ASN A 113 -9.37 10.96 7.57
C ASN A 113 -9.07 9.47 7.32
N ASP A 114 -8.85 8.72 8.40
CA ASP A 114 -8.54 7.28 8.38
C ASP A 114 -9.79 6.39 8.47
N ASN A 115 -10.99 6.97 8.38
CA ASN A 115 -12.23 6.20 8.24
C ASN A 115 -12.47 5.89 6.74
N ALA A 116 -13.68 5.45 6.38
CA ALA A 116 -13.99 4.97 5.03
C ALA A 116 -13.60 5.94 3.90
N ASP A 117 -13.80 7.25 4.11
CA ASP A 117 -13.47 8.33 3.16
C ASP A 117 -13.65 7.93 1.69
N PRO A 118 -14.86 7.54 1.25
CA PRO A 118 -15.07 6.77 0.02
C PRO A 118 -14.62 7.47 -1.28
N ARG A 119 -14.31 8.77 -1.21
CA ARG A 119 -13.88 9.59 -2.35
C ARG A 119 -12.37 9.85 -2.39
N HIS A 120 -11.57 9.24 -1.53
CA HIS A 120 -10.13 9.53 -1.47
C HIS A 120 -9.39 9.17 -2.77
N GLY A 121 -9.67 8.01 -3.37
CA GLY A 121 -9.11 7.60 -4.66
C GLY A 121 -9.40 8.61 -5.77
N LEU A 122 -10.68 8.97 -5.98
CA LEU A 122 -11.08 10.00 -6.95
C LEU A 122 -10.35 11.34 -6.73
N ARG A 123 -10.20 11.78 -5.47
CA ARG A 123 -9.47 13.02 -5.17
C ARG A 123 -7.98 12.90 -5.46
N ALA A 124 -7.37 11.75 -5.23
CA ALA A 124 -5.96 11.50 -5.53
C ALA A 124 -5.72 11.47 -7.05
N GLY A 125 -6.57 10.79 -7.80
CA GLY A 125 -6.51 10.76 -9.27
C GLY A 125 -6.70 12.14 -9.90
N GLU A 126 -7.63 12.95 -9.39
CA GLU A 126 -7.81 14.33 -9.86
C GLU A 126 -6.69 15.28 -9.39
N TRP A 127 -6.18 15.09 -8.17
CA TRP A 127 -5.03 15.87 -7.70
C TRP A 127 -3.81 15.64 -8.60
N LEU A 128 -3.58 14.43 -9.09
CA LEU A 128 -2.44 14.10 -9.95
C LEU A 128 -2.51 14.74 -11.36
N LYS A 129 -3.72 15.00 -11.86
CA LYS A 129 -3.98 15.48 -13.23
C LYS A 129 -3.13 16.70 -13.59
N GLY A 130 -2.27 16.55 -14.59
CA GLY A 130 -1.44 17.65 -15.12
C GLY A 130 -0.37 18.18 -14.17
N ARG A 131 -0.11 17.51 -13.04
CA ARG A 131 0.97 17.87 -12.12
C ARG A 131 2.28 17.18 -12.52
N LYS A 132 3.40 17.87 -12.38
CA LYS A 132 4.75 17.34 -12.61
C LYS A 132 5.27 16.55 -11.40
N VAL A 133 4.48 15.58 -10.92
CA VAL A 133 4.85 14.69 -9.81
C VAL A 133 5.51 13.41 -10.35
N LEU A 134 5.02 12.93 -11.50
CA LEU A 134 5.58 11.75 -12.16
C LEU A 134 6.91 12.08 -12.85
N PRO A 135 7.90 11.18 -12.79
CA PRO A 135 9.10 11.25 -13.62
C PRO A 135 8.76 11.23 -15.10
N ARG A 136 9.57 11.90 -15.93
CA ARG A 136 9.32 12.03 -17.37
C ARG A 136 9.12 10.68 -18.07
N GLY A 137 9.87 9.64 -17.68
CA GLY A 137 9.80 8.30 -18.25
C GLY A 137 8.43 7.64 -18.11
N VAL A 138 7.67 7.95 -17.05
CA VAL A 138 6.36 7.33 -16.78
C VAL A 138 5.17 8.24 -17.03
N ASN A 139 5.37 9.44 -17.60
CA ASN A 139 4.27 10.37 -17.89
C ASN A 139 3.23 9.80 -18.85
N HIS A 140 3.63 8.93 -19.78
CA HIS A 140 2.71 8.27 -20.69
C HIS A 140 1.76 7.28 -19.98
N PHE A 141 2.11 6.83 -18.77
CA PHE A 141 1.23 6.05 -17.88
C PHE A 141 0.29 6.91 -17.03
N GLU A 142 0.34 8.26 -17.06
CA GLU A 142 -0.45 9.12 -16.15
C GLU A 142 -1.94 8.75 -16.17
N SER A 143 -2.50 8.50 -17.35
CA SER A 143 -3.90 8.10 -17.49
C SER A 143 -4.23 6.78 -16.79
N ALA A 144 -3.35 5.79 -16.89
CA ALA A 144 -3.50 4.49 -16.24
C ALA A 144 -3.34 4.61 -14.71
N ILE A 145 -2.32 5.34 -14.26
CA ILE A 145 -2.04 5.59 -12.83
C ILE A 145 -3.24 6.29 -12.19
N ARG A 146 -3.74 7.36 -12.82
CA ARG A 146 -4.91 8.10 -12.32
C ARG A 146 -6.16 7.22 -12.28
N PHE A 147 -6.38 6.38 -13.28
CA PHE A 147 -7.51 5.46 -13.29
C PHE A 147 -7.41 4.45 -12.15
N ALA A 148 -6.28 3.73 -12.03
CA ALA A 148 -6.04 2.76 -10.97
C ALA A 148 -6.25 3.38 -9.58
N ILE A 149 -5.64 4.55 -9.32
CA ILE A 149 -5.81 5.30 -8.07
C ILE A 149 -7.28 5.67 -7.83
N SER A 150 -7.98 6.12 -8.87
CA SER A 150 -9.37 6.61 -8.75
C SER A 150 -10.33 5.53 -8.26
N VAL A 151 -10.08 4.28 -8.65
CA VAL A 151 -11.00 3.16 -8.45
C VAL A 151 -10.47 2.09 -7.49
N HIS A 152 -9.28 2.26 -6.90
CA HIS A 152 -8.66 1.20 -6.10
C HIS A 152 -9.50 0.75 -4.89
N ALA A 153 -10.32 1.65 -4.32
CA ALA A 153 -11.21 1.34 -3.20
C ALA A 153 -12.60 0.85 -3.64
N ASP A 154 -12.93 0.89 -4.93
CA ASP A 154 -14.23 0.46 -5.46
C ASP A 154 -14.30 -1.07 -5.59
N PRO A 155 -15.48 -1.68 -5.47
CA PRO A 155 -15.66 -3.11 -5.73
C PRO A 155 -15.54 -3.42 -7.23
N TYR A 156 -15.05 -4.63 -7.56
CA TYR A 156 -14.71 -4.99 -8.95
C TYR A 156 -15.90 -4.96 -9.91
N ASP A 157 -17.10 -5.27 -9.46
CA ASP A 157 -18.34 -5.18 -10.26
C ASP A 157 -18.55 -3.78 -10.84
N LYS A 158 -18.21 -2.73 -10.09
CA LYS A 158 -18.23 -1.35 -10.58
C LYS A 158 -17.07 -1.03 -11.50
N ILE A 159 -15.87 -1.51 -11.17
CA ILE A 159 -14.65 -1.21 -11.94
C ILE A 159 -14.72 -1.81 -13.34
N VAL A 160 -15.12 -3.08 -13.45
CA VAL A 160 -15.08 -3.81 -14.73
C VAL A 160 -16.13 -3.31 -15.73
N ALA A 161 -17.15 -2.62 -15.23
CA ALA A 161 -18.16 -1.95 -16.05
C ALA A 161 -17.64 -0.63 -16.67
N LEU A 162 -16.49 -0.11 -16.23
CA LEU A 162 -15.91 1.13 -16.76
C LEU A 162 -15.18 0.85 -18.09
N PRO A 163 -15.45 1.61 -19.17
CA PRO A 163 -14.85 1.38 -20.48
C PRO A 163 -13.31 1.39 -20.50
N ARG A 164 -12.69 2.13 -19.56
CA ARG A 164 -11.24 2.28 -19.47
C ARG A 164 -10.57 1.13 -18.71
N TYR A 165 -11.32 0.27 -18.04
CA TYR A 165 -10.75 -0.82 -17.23
C TYR A 165 -9.90 -1.75 -18.09
N GLU A 166 -10.39 -2.15 -19.26
CA GLU A 166 -9.67 -3.12 -20.09
C GLU A 166 -8.25 -2.66 -20.45
N GLY A 167 -8.12 -1.40 -20.88
CA GLY A 167 -6.82 -0.82 -21.22
C GLY A 167 -5.91 -0.55 -20.03
N PHE A 168 -6.43 -0.55 -18.79
CA PHE A 168 -5.66 -0.28 -17.56
C PHE A 168 -5.74 -1.42 -16.55
N ARG A 169 -6.14 -2.61 -16.99
CA ARG A 169 -6.45 -3.76 -16.14
C ARG A 169 -5.26 -4.11 -15.26
N GLU A 170 -4.09 -4.29 -15.86
CA GLU A 170 -2.89 -4.76 -15.16
C GLU A 170 -2.51 -3.83 -14.00
N LEU A 171 -2.39 -2.54 -14.25
CA LEU A 171 -2.04 -1.56 -13.21
C LEU A 171 -3.12 -1.44 -12.13
N THR A 172 -4.39 -1.54 -12.52
CA THR A 172 -5.53 -1.50 -11.58
C THR A 172 -5.52 -2.71 -10.66
N ASP A 173 -5.37 -3.91 -11.22
CA ASP A 173 -5.37 -5.16 -10.48
C ASP A 173 -4.14 -5.27 -9.58
N ILE A 174 -2.95 -4.84 -10.06
CA ILE A 174 -1.73 -4.75 -9.25
C ILE A 174 -1.95 -3.82 -8.05
N LEU A 175 -2.44 -2.59 -8.26
CA LEU A 175 -2.64 -1.64 -7.17
C LEU A 175 -3.63 -2.17 -6.12
N LYS A 176 -4.75 -2.75 -6.57
CA LYS A 176 -5.76 -3.31 -5.65
C LYS A 176 -5.21 -4.49 -4.85
N THR A 177 -4.46 -5.39 -5.48
CA THR A 177 -3.83 -6.50 -4.76
C THR A 177 -2.75 -5.98 -3.79
N ALA A 178 -1.94 -5.01 -4.20
CA ALA A 178 -0.92 -4.40 -3.35
C ALA A 178 -1.49 -3.70 -2.10
N ASP A 179 -2.58 -2.95 -2.25
CA ASP A 179 -3.29 -2.34 -1.11
C ASP A 179 -3.93 -3.40 -0.20
N ALA A 180 -4.52 -4.45 -0.80
CA ALA A 180 -5.09 -5.56 -0.05
C ALA A 180 -4.03 -6.32 0.79
N LEU A 181 -2.82 -6.49 0.26
CA LEU A 181 -1.70 -7.13 0.98
C LEU A 181 -1.32 -6.35 2.24
N ASP A 182 -1.37 -5.02 2.21
CA ASP A 182 -1.04 -4.19 3.38
C ASP A 182 -2.15 -4.11 4.43
N ARG A 183 -3.27 -4.84 4.25
CA ARG A 183 -4.37 -4.88 5.25
C ARG A 183 -3.98 -5.61 6.54
N PHE A 184 -2.88 -6.37 6.55
CA PHE A 184 -2.34 -6.94 7.79
C PHE A 184 -1.94 -5.88 8.82
N ARG A 185 -1.80 -4.61 8.42
CA ARG A 185 -1.59 -3.49 9.36
C ARG A 185 -2.73 -3.30 10.36
N PHE A 186 -3.97 -3.71 10.05
CA PHE A 186 -5.07 -3.47 10.99
C PHE A 186 -5.03 -4.49 12.14
N PRO A 187 -5.04 -4.09 13.42
CA PRO A 187 -5.16 -5.01 14.56
C PRO A 187 -6.60 -5.55 14.71
N ARG A 188 -7.16 -6.08 13.62
CA ARG A 188 -8.53 -6.55 13.43
C ARG A 188 -8.55 -7.59 12.31
N SER A 189 -8.59 -8.87 12.66
CA SER A 189 -8.38 -9.98 11.72
C SER A 189 -9.49 -10.14 10.68
N ASP A 190 -10.72 -9.74 10.99
CA ASP A 190 -11.84 -9.67 10.03
C ASP A 190 -11.63 -8.63 8.93
N TRP A 191 -10.61 -7.76 9.06
CA TRP A 191 -10.24 -6.77 8.05
C TRP A 191 -8.98 -7.13 7.28
N TRP A 192 -8.36 -8.28 7.55
CA TRP A 192 -7.17 -8.72 6.84
C TRP A 192 -7.46 -9.12 5.40
N PHE A 193 -6.41 -9.48 4.68
CA PHE A 193 -6.47 -9.89 3.28
C PHE A 193 -7.58 -10.92 3.05
N ASP A 194 -8.44 -10.62 2.08
CA ASP A 194 -9.52 -11.50 1.64
C ASP A 194 -9.49 -11.60 0.11
N PRO A 195 -9.24 -12.81 -0.44
CA PRO A 195 -9.06 -13.00 -1.87
C PRO A 195 -10.31 -12.67 -2.70
N ARG A 196 -11.49 -12.57 -2.07
CA ARG A 196 -12.74 -12.21 -2.78
C ARG A 196 -12.74 -10.78 -3.32
N PHE A 197 -11.86 -9.91 -2.81
CA PHE A 197 -11.77 -8.51 -3.22
C PHE A 197 -10.65 -8.22 -4.23
N ILE A 198 -9.97 -9.25 -4.76
CA ILE A 198 -8.86 -9.11 -5.72
C ILE A 198 -9.08 -10.02 -6.94
N ARG A 199 -8.49 -9.63 -8.08
CA ARG A 199 -8.45 -10.45 -9.30
C ARG A 199 -7.07 -11.03 -9.58
N LEU A 200 -6.02 -10.30 -9.24
CA LEU A 200 -4.65 -10.79 -9.31
C LEU A 200 -4.34 -11.60 -8.05
N PRO A 201 -4.22 -12.94 -8.12
CA PRO A 201 -3.95 -13.77 -6.96
C PRO A 201 -2.56 -13.49 -6.40
N ALA A 202 -2.43 -13.52 -5.07
CA ALA A 202 -1.14 -13.46 -4.39
C ALA A 202 -0.73 -14.86 -3.93
N ASN A 203 0.51 -15.26 -4.20
CA ASN A 203 1.09 -16.49 -3.65
C ASN A 203 1.17 -16.39 -2.10
N PRO A 204 0.92 -17.48 -1.34
CA PRO A 204 1.14 -17.54 0.11
C PRO A 204 2.46 -16.92 0.62
N ALA A 205 3.56 -17.04 -0.12
CA ALA A 205 4.84 -16.43 0.25
C ALA A 205 4.75 -14.88 0.33
N VAL A 206 4.04 -14.26 -0.62
CA VAL A 206 3.82 -12.81 -0.66
C VAL A 206 2.96 -12.35 0.52
N LEU A 207 1.99 -13.16 0.95
CA LEU A 207 1.17 -12.87 2.13
C LEU A 207 2.00 -12.86 3.42
N GLY A 208 2.91 -13.83 3.59
CA GLY A 208 3.83 -13.86 4.72
C GLY A 208 4.72 -12.62 4.75
N PHE A 209 5.33 -12.29 3.61
CA PHE A 209 6.14 -11.08 3.45
C PHE A 209 5.36 -9.79 3.76
N ALA A 210 4.12 -9.66 3.28
CA ALA A 210 3.29 -8.48 3.52
C ALA A 210 2.96 -8.28 5.00
N PHE A 211 2.64 -9.37 5.71
CA PHE A 211 2.42 -9.32 7.15
C PHE A 211 3.68 -8.84 7.89
N ASP A 212 4.82 -9.48 7.61
CA ASP A 212 6.06 -9.20 8.33
C ASP A 212 6.58 -7.77 8.00
N LEU A 213 6.41 -7.30 6.75
CA LEU A 213 6.75 -5.93 6.35
C LEU A 213 5.92 -4.87 7.09
N ALA A 214 4.60 -5.09 7.20
CA ALA A 214 3.73 -4.19 7.96
C ALA A 214 4.13 -4.16 9.44
N LEU A 215 4.32 -5.32 10.07
CA LEU A 215 4.67 -5.41 11.49
C LEU A 215 6.02 -4.76 11.81
N LEU A 216 7.07 -5.08 11.04
CA LEU A 216 8.43 -4.58 11.28
C LEU A 216 8.53 -3.08 11.02
N SER A 217 7.86 -2.57 9.98
CA SER A 217 7.90 -1.13 9.68
C SER A 217 7.18 -0.30 10.76
N GLU A 218 6.00 -0.72 11.22
CA GLU A 218 5.32 0.01 12.29
C GLU A 218 6.08 -0.08 13.63
N ARG A 219 6.73 -1.23 13.91
CA ARG A 219 7.60 -1.39 15.08
C ARG A 219 8.76 -0.41 15.04
N ALA A 220 9.52 -0.39 13.94
CA ALA A 220 10.66 0.50 13.77
C ALA A 220 10.25 1.98 13.87
N PHE A 221 9.05 2.35 13.42
CA PHE A 221 8.52 3.71 13.59
C PHE A 221 8.29 4.05 15.07
N LEU A 222 7.66 3.16 15.85
CA LEU A 222 7.45 3.35 17.30
C LEU A 222 8.75 3.30 18.12
N GLU A 223 9.83 2.78 17.55
CA GLU A 223 11.19 2.78 18.11
C GLU A 223 12.01 4.00 17.68
N GLY A 224 11.47 4.87 16.82
CA GLY A 224 12.04 6.18 16.50
C GLY A 224 12.69 6.32 15.12
N ALA A 225 12.59 5.32 14.23
CA ALA A 225 13.26 5.33 12.91
C ALA A 225 12.73 6.38 11.90
N GLY A 226 11.67 7.13 12.24
CA GLY A 226 10.99 8.04 11.32
C GLY A 226 10.31 7.29 10.15
N ASN A 227 9.51 8.00 9.33
CA ASN A 227 8.70 7.37 8.28
C ASN A 227 9.51 6.60 7.23
N PRO A 228 10.49 7.21 6.51
CA PRO A 228 11.32 6.48 5.54
C PRO A 228 12.19 5.41 6.18
N GLY A 229 12.81 5.73 7.33
CA GLY A 229 13.75 4.83 8.00
C GLY A 229 13.07 3.56 8.50
N ALA A 230 11.84 3.69 9.01
CA ALA A 230 11.05 2.55 9.46
C ALA A 230 10.76 1.53 8.34
N VAL A 231 10.34 2.00 7.16
CA VAL A 231 10.08 1.11 6.01
C VAL A 231 11.39 0.52 5.48
N LEU A 232 12.46 1.31 5.40
CA LEU A 232 13.77 0.85 4.95
C LEU A 232 14.37 -0.22 5.89
N ALA A 233 14.23 -0.04 7.20
CA ALA A 233 14.69 -1.02 8.19
C ALA A 233 13.99 -2.37 7.99
N ALA A 234 12.65 -2.36 7.93
CA ALA A 234 11.85 -3.55 7.68
C ALA A 234 12.18 -4.21 6.33
N TRP A 235 12.35 -3.41 5.26
CA TRP A 235 12.76 -3.93 3.96
C TRP A 235 14.12 -4.66 4.03
N ARG A 236 15.12 -4.06 4.69
CA ARG A 236 16.46 -4.65 4.80
C ARG A 236 16.45 -5.98 5.56
N GLU A 237 15.67 -6.07 6.63
CA GLU A 237 15.53 -7.30 7.41
C GLU A 237 14.88 -8.43 6.61
N LEU A 238 13.90 -8.12 5.76
CA LEU A 238 13.16 -9.13 5.00
C LEU A 238 13.79 -9.49 3.66
N SER A 239 14.67 -8.63 3.15
CA SER A 239 15.34 -8.80 1.84
C SER A 239 16.77 -9.34 1.93
N SER A 240 17.35 -9.43 3.14
CA SER A 240 18.58 -10.18 3.41
C SER A 240 18.38 -11.66 3.10
#